data_AF-A0AAU2PQE7-F1
#
_entry.id   AF-A0AAU2PQE7-F1
#
_cell.length_a   1.000
_cell.length_b   1.000
_cell.length_c   1.000
_cell.angle_alpha   90.00
_cell.angle_beta   90.00
_cell.angle_gamma   90.00
#
_symmetry.space_group_name_H-M   'P 1'
#
loop_
_entity.id
_entity.type
_entity.pdbx_description
1 polymer ?
#
loop_
_entity_poly.entity_id
_entity_poly.type
_entity_poly.pdbx_seq_one_letter_code
_entity_poly.pdbx_strand_id
1 'polypeptide(L)'
;MLTELRRPLPGVRALSGSAEAIPLPDSSVDAVLAGNAMHWFDMAVAGLEIARVLAPGGILAGLWNVMDDGVEWVSGQPHQDDQTADVRTSETSPPPEASPAHRSSRQPPPPGMTGLDRTAS
;
A
#
# COMPACT_ATOMS: atom_id res chain seq x y z
N MET A 1 13.33 9.92 -13.14
CA MET A 1 12.47 10.25 -12.00
C MET A 1 13.01 11.41 -11.17
N LEU A 2 14.15 11.30 -10.47
CA LEU A 2 14.66 12.42 -9.64
C LEU A 2 14.93 13.72 -10.40
N THR A 3 15.41 13.65 -11.65
CA THR A 3 15.60 14.82 -12.52
C THR A 3 14.31 15.60 -12.72
N GLU A 4 13.20 14.90 -12.97
CA GLU A 4 11.90 15.53 -13.20
C GLU A 4 11.33 16.15 -11.92
N LEU A 5 11.61 15.58 -10.74
CA LEU A 5 11.20 16.17 -9.46
C LEU A 5 12.00 17.44 -9.13
N ARG A 6 13.31 17.45 -9.42
CA ARG A 6 14.18 18.60 -9.14
C ARG A 6 13.88 19.81 -10.02
N ARG A 7 13.37 19.60 -11.24
CA ARG A 7 13.09 20.66 -12.20
C ARG A 7 12.07 21.71 -11.68
N PRO A 8 10.88 21.32 -11.18
CA PRO A 8 9.93 22.27 -10.60
C PRO A 8 10.24 22.63 -9.14
N LEU A 9 11.05 21.84 -8.42
CA LEU A 9 11.30 21.99 -6.97
C LEU A 9 12.81 22.11 -6.65
N PRO A 10 13.50 23.17 -7.09
CA PRO A 10 14.96 23.28 -6.95
C PRO A 10 15.43 23.39 -5.49
N GLY A 11 14.57 23.84 -4.57
CA GLY A 11 14.86 23.90 -3.14
C GLY A 11 14.68 22.59 -2.38
N VAL A 12 14.10 21.56 -3.02
CA VAL A 12 13.84 20.26 -2.39
C VAL A 12 15.04 19.33 -2.59
N ARG A 13 15.58 18.82 -1.48
CA ARG A 13 16.65 17.83 -1.50
C ARG A 13 16.11 16.48 -1.95
N ALA A 14 16.32 16.14 -3.22
CA ALA A 14 15.98 14.82 -3.77
C ALA A 14 17.22 13.90 -3.76
N LEU A 15 17.15 12.76 -3.10
CA LEU A 15 18.23 11.79 -2.98
C LEU A 15 17.86 10.47 -3.65
N SER A 16 18.84 9.73 -4.16
CA SER A 16 18.63 8.39 -4.71
C SER A 16 18.72 7.37 -3.58
N GLY A 17 17.70 6.53 -3.45
CA GLY A 17 17.60 5.48 -2.43
C GLY A 17 16.31 4.69 -2.60
N SER A 18 16.13 3.68 -1.76
CA SER A 18 14.88 2.90 -1.65
C SER A 18 14.33 2.99 -0.23
N ALA A 19 13.18 2.38 0.05
CA ALA A 19 12.62 2.34 1.40
C ALA A 19 13.46 1.46 2.34
N GLU A 20 14.15 0.47 1.78
CA GLU A 20 15.05 -0.47 2.46
C GLU A 20 16.45 0.11 2.71
N ALA A 21 16.79 1.21 2.04
CA ALA A 21 18.07 1.90 2.18
C ALA A 21 17.88 3.41 1.95
N ILE A 22 17.55 4.12 3.03
CA ILE A 22 17.26 5.55 3.03
C ILE A 22 18.58 6.31 3.26
N PRO A 23 18.99 7.20 2.33
CA PRO A 23 20.26 7.92 2.41
C PRO A 23 20.18 9.12 3.38
N LEU A 24 19.70 8.87 4.60
CA LEU A 24 19.57 9.85 5.67
C LEU A 24 20.22 9.31 6.97
N PRO A 25 20.76 10.20 7.81
CA PRO A 25 21.26 9.81 9.14
C PRO A 25 20.14 9.29 10.04
N ASP A 26 20.54 8.60 11.11
CA ASP A 26 19.65 8.16 12.17
C ASP A 26 18.94 9.35 12.82
N SER A 27 17.66 9.17 13.16
CA SER A 27 16.84 10.16 13.87
C SER A 27 16.92 11.58 13.31
N SER A 28 16.90 11.71 11.98
CA SER A 28 17.11 12.96 11.25
C SER A 28 15.86 13.58 10.67
N VAL A 29 14.71 12.89 10.74
CA VAL A 29 13.42 13.39 10.24
C VAL A 29 12.30 13.16 11.25
N ASP A 30 11.37 14.11 11.33
CA ASP A 30 10.19 14.00 12.19
C ASP A 30 9.07 13.16 11.55
N ALA A 31 9.07 13.04 10.23
CA ALA A 31 8.05 12.30 9.51
C ALA A 31 8.58 11.63 8.23
N VAL A 32 8.01 10.48 7.91
CA VAL A 32 8.17 9.77 6.63
C VAL A 32 6.80 9.63 5.98
N LEU A 33 6.70 10.05 4.72
CA LEU A 33 5.47 10.05 3.93
C LEU A 33 5.66 9.17 2.69
N ALA A 34 4.78 8.21 2.48
CA ALA A 34 4.83 7.31 1.32
C ALA A 34 3.55 7.43 0.47
N GLY A 35 3.66 8.16 -0.66
CA GLY A 35 2.56 8.38 -1.59
C GLY A 35 2.38 7.22 -2.58
N ASN A 36 1.40 6.37 -2.31
CA ASN A 36 1.01 5.20 -3.09
C ASN A 36 2.20 4.29 -3.46
N ALA A 37 3.11 4.11 -2.51
CA ALA A 37 4.36 3.38 -2.73
C ALA A 37 4.60 2.21 -1.76
N MET A 38 3.94 2.21 -0.58
CA MET A 38 4.22 1.21 0.46
C MET A 38 3.94 -0.23 0.03
N HIS A 39 3.07 -0.44 -0.95
CA HIS A 39 2.80 -1.78 -1.50
C HIS A 39 4.00 -2.38 -2.25
N TRP A 40 5.02 -1.57 -2.58
CA TRP A 40 6.27 -2.05 -3.18
C TRP A 40 7.36 -2.38 -2.16
N PHE A 41 7.18 -2.01 -0.88
CA PHE A 41 8.23 -2.12 0.12
C PHE A 41 8.34 -3.55 0.65
N ASP A 42 9.57 -4.01 0.88
CA ASP A 42 9.78 -5.11 1.81
C ASP A 42 9.66 -4.56 3.23
N MET A 43 8.47 -4.64 3.82
CA MET A 43 8.20 -4.04 5.13
C MET A 43 9.06 -4.61 6.27
N ALA A 44 9.62 -5.82 6.14
CA ALA A 44 10.52 -6.37 7.14
C ALA A 44 11.85 -5.60 7.18
N VAL A 45 12.31 -5.10 6.03
CA VAL A 45 13.55 -4.32 5.91
C VAL A 45 13.26 -2.82 5.98
N ALA A 46 12.31 -2.35 5.17
CA ALA A 46 11.93 -0.95 5.09
C ALA A 46 11.37 -0.41 6.41
N GLY A 47 10.63 -1.23 7.18
CA GLY A 47 10.11 -0.80 8.48
C GLY A 47 11.22 -0.43 9.47
N LEU A 48 12.30 -1.23 9.50
CA LEU A 48 13.47 -0.95 10.34
C LEU A 48 14.22 0.29 9.86
N GLU A 49 14.36 0.45 8.54
CA GLU A 49 15.05 1.58 7.95
C GLU A 49 14.30 2.90 8.15
N ILE A 50 12.97 2.88 8.03
CA ILE A 50 12.10 4.02 8.34
C ILE A 50 12.20 4.37 9.83
N ALA A 51 12.15 3.37 10.72
CA ALA A 51 12.32 3.60 12.15
C ALA A 51 13.70 4.18 12.50
N ARG A 52 14.77 3.76 11.81
CA ARG A 52 16.13 4.27 11.99
C ARG A 52 16.21 5.78 11.72
N VAL A 53 15.61 6.24 10.61
CA VAL A 53 15.70 7.66 10.22
C VAL A 53 14.74 8.57 10.99
N LEU A 54 13.67 8.04 11.57
CA LEU A 54 12.71 8.81 12.37
C LEU A 54 13.33 9.24 13.71
N ALA A 55 13.11 10.51 14.08
CA ALA A 55 13.39 11.01 15.42
C ALA A 55 12.46 10.33 16.45
N PRO A 56 12.84 10.27 17.75
CA PRO A 56 11.94 9.81 18.79
C PRO A 56 10.59 10.55 18.75
N GLY A 57 9.50 9.81 18.61
CA GLY A 57 8.15 10.38 18.46
C GLY A 57 7.74 10.77 17.03
N GLY A 58 8.58 10.49 16.03
CA GLY A 58 8.28 10.73 14.63
C GLY A 58 7.20 9.81 14.05
N ILE A 59 6.63 10.21 12.91
CA ILE A 59 5.44 9.58 12.33
C ILE A 59 5.74 9.01 10.94
N LEU A 60 5.27 7.79 10.69
CA LEU A 60 5.13 7.23 9.33
C LEU A 60 3.67 7.38 8.88
N ALA A 61 3.43 7.95 7.70
CA ALA A 61 2.10 7.98 7.09
C ALA A 61 2.11 7.53 5.62
N GLY A 62 1.17 6.65 5.29
CA GLY A 62 0.82 6.32 3.91
C GLY A 62 -0.17 7.32 3.34
N LEU A 63 -0.02 7.64 2.06
CA LEU A 63 -1.01 8.39 1.31
C LEU A 63 -1.47 7.53 0.14
N TRP A 64 -2.78 7.34 0.00
CA TRP A 64 -3.37 6.55 -1.07
C TRP A 64 -4.40 7.37 -1.81
N ASN A 65 -4.47 7.15 -3.12
CA ASN A 65 -5.57 7.66 -3.90
C ASN A 65 -6.71 6.65 -3.80
N VAL A 66 -7.90 7.13 -3.48
CA VAL A 66 -9.13 6.34 -3.55
C VAL A 66 -9.83 6.66 -4.86
N MET A 67 -10.50 5.65 -5.43
CA MET A 67 -11.39 5.87 -6.56
C MET A 67 -12.68 6.51 -6.06
N ASP A 68 -13.18 7.50 -6.79
CA ASP A 68 -14.51 8.08 -6.56
C ASP A 68 -15.56 7.20 -7.26
N ASP A 69 -16.29 6.40 -6.49
CA ASP A 69 -17.30 5.47 -6.97
C ASP A 69 -18.64 6.15 -7.33
N GLY A 70 -18.78 7.45 -7.02
CA GLY A 70 -19.93 8.27 -7.38
C GLY A 70 -20.01 8.64 -8.86
N VAL A 71 -18.94 8.38 -9.63
CA VAL A 71 -18.89 8.66 -11.07
C VAL A 71 -19.28 7.41 -11.86
N GLU A 72 -20.32 7.52 -12.69
CA GLU A 72 -20.97 6.39 -13.40
C GLU A 72 -19.99 5.43 -14.10
N TRP A 73 -18.97 5.96 -14.78
CA TRP A 73 -18.00 5.13 -15.50
C TRP A 73 -17.04 4.36 -14.57
N VAL A 74 -16.91 4.77 -13.30
CA VAL A 74 -16.12 4.10 -12.26
C VAL A 74 -16.97 3.09 -11.48
N SER A 75 -18.27 3.35 -11.30
CA SER A 75 -19.19 2.56 -10.47
C SER A 75 -19.35 1.09 -10.91
N GLY A 76 -18.88 0.73 -12.11
CA GLY A 76 -18.84 -0.64 -12.60
C GLY A 76 -17.59 -1.44 -12.21
N GLN A 77 -16.60 -0.83 -11.55
CA GLN A 77 -15.39 -1.52 -11.10
C GLN A 77 -15.54 -2.07 -9.69
N PRO A 78 -14.90 -3.22 -9.36
CA PRO A 78 -14.84 -3.71 -8.00
C PRO A 78 -14.25 -2.63 -7.09
N HIS A 79 -14.94 -2.32 -5.99
CA HIS A 79 -14.39 -1.47 -4.95
C HIS A 79 -13.02 -2.00 -4.54
N GLN A 80 -12.00 -1.17 -4.72
CA GLN A 80 -10.69 -1.50 -4.18
C GLN A 80 -10.78 -1.28 -2.67
N ASP A 81 -10.69 -2.35 -1.89
CA ASP A 81 -10.85 -2.33 -0.44
C ASP A 81 -10.08 -1.16 0.18
N ASP A 82 -10.78 -0.38 1.01
CA ASP A 82 -10.29 0.83 1.66
C ASP A 82 -9.08 0.49 2.55
N GLN A 83 -7.88 0.93 2.15
CA GLN A 83 -6.63 0.68 2.86
C GLN A 83 -6.32 1.78 3.89
N THR A 84 -7.35 2.41 4.45
CA THR A 84 -7.23 3.37 5.53
C THR A 84 -6.67 2.70 6.78
N ALA A 85 -5.34 2.69 6.89
CA ALA A 85 -4.68 2.45 8.16
C ALA A 85 -4.90 3.70 9.05
N ASP A 86 -5.86 3.60 9.96
CA ASP A 86 -6.02 4.56 11.07
C ASP A 86 -4.67 4.66 11.80
N VAL A 87 -4.04 5.84 11.79
CA VAL A 87 -2.80 6.11 12.54
C VAL A 87 -3.18 6.18 14.01
N ARG A 88 -3.35 5.00 14.62
CA ARG A 88 -3.59 4.85 16.04
C ARG A 88 -2.24 4.72 16.73
N THR A 89 -1.91 5.67 17.60
CA THR A 89 -0.84 5.50 18.60
C THR A 89 -1.06 4.16 19.28
N SER A 90 -0.04 3.31 19.28
CA SER A 90 -0.10 1.95 19.79
C SER A 90 -0.43 1.92 21.29
N GLU A 91 -1.72 1.92 21.63
CA GLU A 91 -2.20 1.26 22.84
C GLU A 91 -2.74 -0.11 22.42
N THR A 92 -2.18 -1.15 23.03
CA THR A 92 -2.46 -2.57 22.78
C THR A 92 -3.96 -2.85 22.81
N SER A 93 -4.55 -3.07 21.63
CA SER A 93 -5.90 -3.62 21.52
C SER A 93 -5.86 -5.13 21.84
N PRO A 94 -6.83 -5.69 22.59
CA PRO A 94 -6.87 -7.12 22.86
C PRO A 94 -7.02 -7.91 21.54
N PRO A 95 -6.52 -9.16 21.47
CA PRO A 95 -6.56 -9.94 20.24
C PRO A 95 -8.00 -10.14 19.77
N PRO A 96 -8.27 -10.07 18.45
CA PRO A 96 -9.60 -10.32 17.93
C PRO A 96 -10.01 -11.77 18.24
N GLU A 97 -11.21 -11.93 18.81
CA GLU A 97 -11.86 -13.23 18.95
C GLU A 97 -11.91 -13.93 17.59
N ALA A 98 -11.56 -15.22 17.55
CA ALA A 98 -11.46 -16.00 16.33
C ALA A 98 -12.81 -16.01 15.59
N SER A 99 -12.88 -15.26 14.49
CA SER A 99 -14.01 -15.28 13.56
C SER A 99 -14.08 -16.66 12.88
N PRO A 100 -15.26 -17.28 12.76
CA PRO A 100 -15.38 -18.63 12.22
C PRO A 100 -14.97 -18.67 10.75
N ALA A 101 -14.20 -19.70 10.40
CA ALA A 101 -13.56 -19.90 9.10
C ALA A 101 -14.50 -19.61 7.92
N HIS A 102 -14.06 -18.71 7.04
CA HIS A 102 -14.72 -18.41 5.77
C HIS A 102 -14.69 -19.68 4.90
N ARG A 103 -15.83 -20.38 4.82
CA ARG A 103 -15.99 -21.52 3.91
C ARG A 103 -16.01 -20.98 2.49
N SER A 104 -14.95 -21.22 1.74
CA SER A 104 -14.85 -20.86 0.32
C SER A 104 -16.02 -21.45 -0.46
N SER A 105 -17.01 -20.61 -0.77
CA SER A 105 -18.07 -20.90 -1.72
C SER A 105 -17.48 -20.83 -3.11
N ARG A 106 -17.17 -22.00 -3.69
CA ARG A 106 -16.93 -22.09 -5.14
C ARG A 106 -18.19 -21.63 -5.84
N GLN A 107 -18.12 -20.50 -6.52
CA GLN A 107 -19.17 -20.04 -7.41
C GLN A 107 -19.27 -21.01 -8.61
N PRO A 108 -20.44 -21.59 -8.91
CA PRO A 108 -20.60 -22.39 -10.11
C PRO A 108 -20.49 -21.49 -11.35
N PRO A 109 -19.94 -22.01 -12.47
CA PRO A 109 -19.82 -21.24 -13.70
C PRO A 109 -21.20 -20.83 -14.25
N PRO A 110 -21.30 -19.67 -14.93
CA PRO A 110 -22.55 -19.20 -15.50
C PRO A 110 -23.06 -20.16 -16.59
N PRO A 111 -24.39 -20.33 -16.73
CA PRO A 111 -24.98 -21.22 -17.72
C PRO A 111 -24.80 -20.63 -19.14
N GLY A 112 -24.14 -21.35 -20.05
CA GLY A 112 -24.15 -20.96 -21.47
C GLY A 112 -22.96 -21.34 -22.36
N MET A 113 -21.91 -22.00 -21.88
CA MET A 113 -20.82 -22.48 -22.77
C MET A 113 -20.76 -24.01 -22.81
N THR A 114 -21.74 -24.58 -23.50
CA THR A 114 -21.70 -25.98 -23.94
C THR A 114 -20.85 -26.08 -25.21
N GLY A 115 -19.75 -26.83 -25.13
CA GLY A 115 -19.14 -27.48 -26.29
C GLY A 115 -18.06 -26.69 -27.01
N LEU A 116 -16.82 -27.15 -26.85
CA LEU A 116 -15.89 -27.38 -27.97
C LEU A 116 -14.82 -28.35 -27.49
N ASP A 117 -15.15 -29.62 -27.64
CA ASP A 117 -14.21 -30.72 -27.64
C ASP A 117 -13.51 -30.73 -29.00
N ARG A 118 -12.18 -30.57 -29.02
CA ARG A 118 -11.32 -30.94 -30.17
C ARG A 118 -9.94 -31.36 -29.66
N THR A 119 -9.82 -32.67 -29.44
CA THR A 119 -8.73 -33.54 -29.90
C THR A 119 -7.43 -32.85 -30.37
N ALA A 120 -6.33 -33.13 -29.68
CA ALA A 120 -4.98 -33.02 -30.23
C ALA A 120 -4.35 -34.42 -30.28
N SER A 121 -3.82 -34.75 -31.46
CA SER A 121 -3.03 -35.94 -31.81
C SER A 121 -1.76 -36.09 -30.99
#